data_AF-A0A7D9LPT2-F1
#
_entry.id   AF-A0A7D9LPT2-F1
#
_cell.length_a   1.000
_cell.length_b   1.000
_cell.length_c   1.000
_cell.angle_alpha   90.00
_cell.angle_beta   90.00
_cell.angle_gamma   90.00
#
_symmetry.space_group_name_H-M   'P 1'
#
loop_
_entity.id
_entity.type
_entity.pdbx_description
1 polymer ?
#
loop_
_entity_poly.entity_id
_entity_poly.type
_entity_poly.pdbx_seq_one_letter_code
_entity_poly.pdbx_strand_id
1 'polypeptide(L)' 'QNLDKLRDVPLLFLENKAIKRVKATKSLGVHIDERLTWHEHIQNILKKVGAGISGLRR' A
#
# COMPACT_ATOMS: atom_id res chain seq x y z
N GLN A 1 -14.78 8.03 10.06
CA GLN A 1 -14.41 8.43 8.69
C GLN A 1 -14.71 7.26 7.76
N ASN A 2 -15.46 7.48 6.69
CA ASN A 2 -15.95 6.40 5.82
C ASN A 2 -14.85 5.98 4.83
N LEU A 3 -14.31 4.76 5.01
CA LEU A 3 -13.22 4.18 4.23
C LEU A 3 -13.61 3.88 2.76
N ASP A 4 -14.90 3.84 2.43
CA ASP A 4 -15.37 3.56 1.06
C ASP A 4 -15.02 4.66 0.05
N LYS A 5 -14.66 5.86 0.51
CA LYS A 5 -14.22 6.97 -0.35
C LYS A 5 -12.77 6.84 -0.85
N LEU A 6 -11.98 5.88 -0.36
CA LEU A 6 -10.60 5.64 -0.79
C LEU A 6 -10.49 4.77 -2.06
N ARG A 7 -11.62 4.41 -2.70
CA ARG A 7 -11.60 3.60 -3.93
C ARG A 7 -10.99 4.33 -5.12
N ASP A 8 -10.92 5.65 -5.07
CA ASP A 8 -10.22 6.43 -6.08
C ASP A 8 -8.72 6.25 -5.93
N VAL A 9 -8.11 5.68 -6.97
CA VAL A 9 -6.65 5.53 -7.05
C VAL A 9 -6.02 6.92 -6.97
N PRO A 10 -5.06 7.16 -6.07
CA PRO A 10 -4.46 8.49 -5.93
C PRO A 10 -3.69 8.87 -7.21
N LEU A 11 -3.88 10.11 -7.66
CA LEU A 11 -3.01 10.71 -8.68
C LEU A 11 -1.68 11.08 -8.03
N LEU A 12 -0.61 10.40 -8.47
CA LEU A 12 0.73 10.62 -7.94
C LEU A 12 1.49 11.61 -8.82
N PHE A 13 2.26 12.49 -8.20
CA PHE A 13 3.11 13.46 -8.89
C PHE A 13 4.55 13.32 -8.41
N LEU A 14 5.51 13.38 -9.32
CA LEU A 14 6.94 13.49 -9.05
C LEU A 14 7.43 14.78 -9.68
N GLU A 15 7.99 15.70 -8.89
CA GLU A 15 8.46 17.01 -9.39
C GLU A 15 7.41 17.75 -10.25
N ASN A 16 6.16 17.77 -9.77
CA ASN A 16 5.00 18.33 -10.46
C ASN A 16 4.59 17.64 -11.77
N LYS A 17 5.17 16.48 -12.10
CA LYS A 17 4.76 15.66 -13.25
C LYS A 17 3.89 14.51 -12.78
N ALA A 18 2.72 14.35 -13.39
CA ALA A 18 1.84 13.22 -13.11
C ALA A 18 2.52 11.90 -13.49
N ILE A 19 2.55 10.95 -12.55
CA ILE A 19 3.10 9.62 -12.77
C ILE A 19 2.04 8.77 -13.47
N LYS A 20 2.40 8.22 -14.64
CA LYS A 20 1.55 7.26 -15.34
C LYS A 20 1.60 5.91 -14.62
N ARG A 21 0.45 5.41 -14.16
CA ARG A 21 0.35 4.05 -13.62
C ARG A 21 0.46 3.03 -14.75
N VAL A 22 1.28 2.00 -14.54
CA VAL A 22 1.47 0.87 -15.45
C VAL A 22 1.25 -0.45 -14.69
N LYS A 23 0.78 -1.50 -15.37
CA LYS A 23 0.53 -2.81 -14.75
C LYS A 23 1.81 -3.59 -14.44
N ALA A 24 2.82 -3.42 -15.30
CA ALA A 24 4.14 -4.00 -15.13
C ALA A 24 5.19 -3.13 -15.83
N THR A 25 6.42 -3.21 -15.36
CA THR A 25 7.60 -2.59 -15.97
C THR A 25 8.82 -3.48 -15.75
N LYS A 26 9.83 -3.32 -16.60
CA LYS A 26 11.13 -3.99 -16.43
C LYS A 26 12.20 -2.93 -16.29
N SER A 27 12.98 -3.00 -15.23
CA SER A 27 14.12 -2.10 -14.98
C SER A 27 15.32 -2.91 -14.56
N LEU A 28 16.46 -2.72 -15.22
CA LEU A 28 17.74 -3.39 -14.91
C LEU A 28 17.61 -4.93 -14.81
N GLY A 29 16.76 -5.54 -15.64
CA GLY A 29 16.52 -6.99 -15.61
C GLY A 29 15.45 -7.45 -14.61
N VAL A 30 15.04 -6.59 -13.67
CA VAL A 30 14.02 -6.88 -12.66
C VAL A 30 12.64 -6.58 -13.23
N HIS A 31 11.71 -7.53 -13.10
CA HIS A 31 10.30 -7.33 -13.44
C HIS A 31 9.55 -6.85 -12.21
N ILE A 32 8.87 -5.71 -12.34
CA ILE A 32 8.06 -5.09 -11.28
C ILE A 32 6.63 -5.06 -11.79
N ASP A 33 5.72 -5.72 -11.08
CA ASP A 33 4.31 -5.79 -11.43
C ASP A 33 3.42 -5.35 -10.25
N GLU A 34 2.12 -5.33 -10.49
CA GLU A 34 1.11 -5.01 -9.48
C GLU A 34 0.93 -6.07 -8.39
N ARG A 35 1.58 -7.23 -8.50
CA ARG A 35 1.50 -8.31 -7.50
C ARG A 35 2.47 -8.08 -6.35
N LEU A 36 3.47 -7.22 -6.53
CA LEU A 36 4.41 -6.80 -5.49
C LEU A 36 3.75 -5.78 -4.53
N THR A 37 2.77 -6.24 -3.76
CA THR A 37 2.01 -5.39 -2.83
C THR A 37 2.65 -5.37 -1.43
N TRP A 38 2.41 -4.28 -0.69
CA TRP A 38 2.78 -4.18 0.73
C TRP A 38 1.77 -4.83 1.68
N HIS A 39 0.76 -5.52 1.14
CA HIS A 39 -0.40 -5.96 1.91
C HIS A 39 -0.02 -6.84 3.11
N GLU A 40 0.81 -7.87 2.89
CA GLU A 40 1.22 -8.79 3.95
C GLU A 40 2.00 -8.08 5.06
N HIS A 41 2.90 -7.15 4.69
CA HIS A 41 3.66 -6.36 5.65
C HIS A 41 2.74 -5.49 6.53
N ILE A 42 1.77 -4.81 5.90
CA ILE A 42 0.75 -4.02 6.61
C ILE A 42 -0.06 -4.91 7.55
N GLN A 43 -0.53 -6.08 7.10
CA GLN A 43 -1.26 -7.03 7.93
C GLN A 43 -0.45 -7.50 9.13
N ASN A 44 0.84 -7.76 8.95
CA ASN A 44 1.73 -8.17 10.04
C ASN A 44 1.85 -7.07 11.11
N ILE A 45 2.02 -5.81 10.71
CA ILE A 45 2.05 -4.68 11.65
C ILE A 45 0.71 -4.55 12.38
N LEU A 46 -0.41 -4.62 11.65
CA LEU A 46 -1.74 -4.51 12.23
C LEU A 46 -2.01 -5.59 13.28
N LYS A 47 -1.57 -6.84 13.04
CA LYS A 47 -1.68 -7.93 14.01
C LYS A 47 -0.93 -7.61 15.31
N LYS A 48 0.29 -7.07 15.22
CA LYS A 48 1.10 -6.69 16.38
C LYS A 48 0.44 -5.57 17.19
N VAL A 49 -0.03 -4.54 16.51
CA VAL A 49 -0.71 -3.40 17.15
C VAL A 49 -2.03 -3.85 17.79
N GLY A 50 -2.83 -4.65 17.08
CA GLY A 50 -4.11 -5.17 17.57
C GLY A 50 -3.96 -6.06 18.81
N ALA A 51 -2.93 -6.90 18.85
CA ALA A 51 -2.58 -7.68 20.03
C ALA A 51 -2.22 -6.79 21.23
N GLY A 52 -1.41 -5.74 21.01
CA GLY A 52 -1.04 -4.77 22.04
C GLY A 52 -2.25 -4.02 22.61
N ILE A 53 -3.13 -3.51 21.75
CA ILE A 53 -4.35 -2.81 22.18
C ILE A 53 -5.28 -3.75 22.97
N SER A 54 -5.43 -4.99 22.52
CA SER A 54 -6.29 -5.98 23.19
C SER A 54 -5.76 -6.37 24.58
N GLY A 55 -4.43 -6.40 24.75
CA GLY A 55 -3.79 -6.59 26.05
C GLY A 55 -4.01 -5.43 27.03
N LEU A 56 -4.07 -4.19 26.53
CA LEU A 56 -4.28 -2.98 27.35
C LEU A 56 -5.73 -2.77 27.81
N ARG A 57 -6.72 -3.36 27.12
CA ARG A 57 -8.14 -3.25 27.47
C ARG A 57 -8.59 -4.24 28.55
N ARG A 58 -7.68 -5.05 29.09
CA ARG A 58 -7.96 -6.13 30.03
C ARG A 58 -7.63 -5.74 31.46
#